data_AF-A0A8S2FVH5-F1
#
_entry.id   AF-A0A8S2FVH5-F1
#
_cell.length_a   1.000
_cell.length_b   1.000
_cell.length_c   1.000
_cell.angle_alpha   90.00
_cell.angle_beta   90.00
_cell.angle_gamma   90.00
#
_symmetry.space_group_name_H-M   'P 1'
#
loop_
_entity.id
_entity.type
_entity.pdbx_description
1 polymer ?
#
loop_
_entity_poly.entity_id
_entity_poly.type
_entity_poly.pdbx_seq_one_letter_code
_entity_poly.pdbx_strand_id
1 'polypeptide(L)'
;RYFVVAMDRSKSKCRILKVDRMDQKELSVSEDQHEYSYGELRQLLGTIETSSKTGGSAFSKTIHAYGIVGFIKFLEGYYMILITKRTQVAAIGYHNIYKIEETVMLSITNEDIRKINSDENKYLRSLQNFDLTSGFYFR
;
A
#
# COMPACT_ATOMS: atom_id res chain seq x y z
N ARG A 1 5.61 8.81 -5.74
CA ARG A 1 4.61 8.86 -4.65
C ARG A 1 3.66 7.67 -4.78
N TYR A 2 3.12 7.15 -3.68
CA TYR A 2 1.96 6.25 -3.71
C TYR A 2 0.73 6.98 -3.14
N PHE A 3 -0.44 6.68 -3.70
CA PHE A 3 -1.73 7.08 -3.15
C PHE A 3 -2.46 5.82 -2.74
N VAL A 4 -2.81 5.70 -1.47
CA VAL A 4 -3.68 4.64 -0.98
C VAL A 4 -5.06 5.22 -0.76
N VAL A 5 -6.04 4.64 -1.43
CA VAL A 5 -7.44 5.04 -1.30
C VAL A 5 -8.13 4.04 -0.38
N ALA A 6 -8.58 4.52 0.78
CA ALA A 6 -9.47 3.77 1.65
C ALA A 6 -10.92 4.09 1.27
N MET A 7 -11.75 3.05 1.09
CA MET A 7 -13.18 3.18 0.81
C MET A 7 -13.98 2.44 1.87
N ASP A 8 -15.10 3.03 2.28
CA ASP A 8 -16.09 2.33 3.10
C ASP A 8 -16.80 1.21 2.32
N ARG A 9 -17.55 0.36 3.03
CA ARG A 9 -18.25 -0.79 2.42
C ARG A 9 -19.32 -0.37 1.39
N SER A 10 -19.93 0.79 1.59
CA SER A 10 -20.92 1.38 0.69
C SER A 10 -20.31 2.14 -0.49
N LYS A 11 -18.97 2.32 -0.51
CA LYS A 11 -18.23 3.14 -1.48
C LYS A 11 -18.73 4.59 -1.55
N SER A 12 -19.33 5.08 -0.48
CA SER A 12 -19.84 6.45 -0.33
C SER A 12 -18.77 7.41 0.15
N LYS A 13 -17.83 6.92 0.97
CA LYS A 13 -16.82 7.73 1.63
C LYS A 13 -15.45 7.18 1.32
N CYS A 14 -14.60 8.05 0.79
CA CYS A 14 -13.23 7.74 0.43
C CYS A 14 -12.27 8.66 1.18
N ARG A 15 -11.14 8.11 1.64
CA ARG A 15 -10.03 8.89 2.17
C ARG A 15 -8.74 8.50 1.47
N ILE A 16 -7.82 9.45 1.39
CA ILE A 16 -6.56 9.27 0.68
C ILE A 16 -5.40 9.38 1.66
N LEU A 17 -4.58 8.34 1.70
CA LEU A 17 -3.27 8.36 2.34
C LEU A 17 -2.20 8.57 1.28
N LYS A 18 -1.36 9.57 1.48
CA LYS A 18 -0.25 9.92 0.60
C LYS A 18 1.03 9.37 1.21
N VAL A 19 1.76 8.56 0.45
CA VAL A 19 3.09 8.06 0.81
C VAL A 19 4.11 8.73 -0.09
N ASP A 20 4.93 9.59 0.49
CA ASP A 20 6.01 10.26 -0.24
C ASP A 20 7.21 9.31 -0.41
N ARG A 21 7.92 9.46 -1.53
CA ARG A 21 9.11 8.70 -1.90
C ARG A 21 10.37 9.57 -1.98
N MET A 22 10.23 10.88 -1.76
CA MET A 22 11.34 11.83 -1.95
C MET A 22 12.40 11.77 -0.86
N ASP A 23 12.00 11.50 0.39
CA ASP A 23 12.95 11.29 1.49
C ASP A 23 13.24 9.80 1.67
N GLN A 24 14.52 9.43 1.67
CA GLN A 24 14.98 8.06 1.91
C GLN A 24 15.26 7.77 3.39
N LYS A 25 15.44 8.81 4.21
CA LYS A 25 15.80 8.65 5.62
C LYS A 25 14.59 8.37 6.48
N GLU A 26 13.49 9.08 6.21
CA GLU A 26 12.26 9.01 6.98
C GLU A 26 11.05 8.66 6.11
N LEU A 27 10.15 7.85 6.67
CA LEU A 27 8.89 7.51 6.04
C LEU A 27 7.91 8.68 6.20
N SER A 28 7.61 9.37 5.10
CA SER A 28 6.61 10.44 5.09
C SER A 28 5.26 9.92 4.62
N VAL A 29 4.33 9.77 5.56
CA VAL A 29 2.94 9.36 5.32
C VAL A 29 2.01 10.46 5.84
N SER A 30 1.11 10.94 4.99
CA SER A 30 0.13 11.97 5.36
C SER A 30 -1.28 11.59 4.91
N GLU A 31 -2.25 11.77 5.79
CA GLU A 31 -3.67 11.61 5.48
C GLU A 31 -4.22 12.93 4.92
N ASP A 32 -4.98 12.83 3.83
CA ASP A 32 -5.79 13.94 3.36
C ASP A 32 -7.01 14.10 4.29
N GLN A 33 -7.18 15.28 4.87
CA GLN A 33 -8.28 15.56 5.80
C GLN A 33 -9.65 15.60 5.10
N HIS A 34 -9.66 15.66 3.77
CA HIS A 34 -10.89 15.70 3.00
C HIS A 34 -11.50 14.30 2.82
N GLU A 35 -12.79 14.16 3.13
CA GLU A 35 -13.59 12.98 2.82
C GLU A 35 -14.17 13.14 1.42
N TYR A 36 -13.74 12.30 0.48
CA TYR A 36 -14.15 12.34 -0.91
C TYR A 36 -15.34 11.44 -1.17
N SER A 37 -16.26 11.90 -2.02
CA SER A 37 -17.19 11.01 -2.72
C SER A 37 -16.46 10.20 -3.82
N TYR A 38 -17.09 9.13 -4.29
CA TYR A 38 -16.55 8.34 -5.40
C TYR A 38 -16.35 9.16 -6.69
N GLY A 39 -17.24 10.12 -6.96
CA GLY A 39 -17.14 11.01 -8.13
C GLY A 39 -15.94 11.95 -8.05
N GLU A 40 -15.75 12.61 -6.91
CA GLU A 40 -14.61 13.51 -6.67
C GLU A 40 -13.29 12.75 -6.69
N LEU A 41 -13.25 11.56 -6.09
CA LEU A 41 -12.07 10.70 -6.13
C LEU A 41 -11.69 10.36 -7.58
N ARG A 42 -12.68 9.99 -8.41
CA ARG A 42 -12.44 9.66 -9.82
C ARG A 42 -11.90 10.85 -10.60
N GLN A 43 -12.43 12.05 -10.34
CA GLN A 43 -11.93 13.28 -10.95
C GLN A 43 -10.50 13.57 -10.50
N LEU A 44 -10.22 13.50 -9.19
CA LEU A 44 -8.89 13.74 -8.63
C LEU A 44 -7.85 12.77 -9.19
N LEU A 45 -8.16 11.48 -9.23
CA LEU A 45 -7.27 10.48 -9.82
C LEU A 45 -7.05 10.73 -11.32
N GLY A 46 -8.10 11.13 -12.05
CA GLY A 46 -8.00 11.49 -13.47
C GLY A 46 -7.12 12.73 -13.73
N THR A 47 -7.21 13.75 -12.86
CA THR A 47 -6.34 14.94 -12.94
C THR A 47 -4.89 14.56 -12.67
N ILE A 48 -4.63 13.75 -11.64
CA ILE A 48 -3.27 13.28 -11.33
C ILE A 48 -2.72 12.42 -12.49
N GLU A 49 -3.55 11.57 -13.10
CA GLU A 49 -3.12 10.73 -14.23
C GLU A 49 -2.74 11.57 -15.44
N THR A 50 -3.53 12.60 -15.74
CA THR A 50 -3.29 13.52 -16.86
C THR A 50 -2.01 14.33 -16.62
N SER A 51 -1.81 14.86 -15.41
CA SER A 51 -0.59 15.61 -15.06
C SER A 51 0.66 14.73 -15.06
N SER A 52 0.52 13.46 -14.69
CA SER A 52 1.66 12.54 -14.64
C SER A 52 2.02 12.02 -16.04
N LYS A 53 1.04 11.87 -16.95
CA LYS A 53 1.28 11.60 -18.38
C LYS A 53 2.04 12.73 -19.07
N THR A 54 1.74 13.99 -18.76
CA THR A 54 2.51 15.14 -19.29
C THR A 54 3.94 15.23 -18.74
N GLY A 55 4.23 14.60 -17.60
CA GLY A 55 5.55 14.49 -16.99
C GLY A 55 6.28 13.15 -17.23
N GLY A 56 5.76 12.28 -18.10
CA GLY A 56 6.39 11.00 -18.48
C GLY A 56 6.13 9.81 -17.56
N SER A 57 5.31 9.94 -16.50
CA SER A 57 4.99 8.87 -15.55
C SER A 57 3.49 8.61 -15.53
N ALA A 58 2.96 7.69 -16.34
CA ALA A 58 1.56 7.25 -16.18
C ALA A 58 1.35 6.60 -14.79
N PHE A 59 0.12 6.58 -14.26
CA PHE A 59 -0.23 5.71 -13.13
C PHE A 59 0.03 4.26 -13.55
N SER A 60 1.21 3.76 -13.22
CA SER A 60 1.74 2.55 -13.83
C SER A 60 1.06 1.28 -13.33
N LYS A 61 0.38 1.31 -12.17
CA LYS A 61 -0.27 0.13 -11.60
C LYS A 61 -1.23 0.47 -10.46
N THR A 62 -2.49 0.06 -10.58
CA THR A 62 -3.44 0.02 -9.46
C THR A 62 -3.38 -1.36 -8.80
N ILE A 63 -3.26 -1.39 -7.48
CA ILE A 63 -3.28 -2.64 -6.69
C ILE A 63 -4.48 -2.58 -5.75
N HIS A 64 -5.33 -3.59 -5.81
CA HIS A 64 -6.40 -3.77 -4.84
C HIS A 64 -5.85 -4.49 -3.62
N ALA A 65 -6.13 -3.93 -2.44
CA ALA A 65 -5.73 -4.49 -1.16
C ALA A 65 -6.89 -4.43 -0.17
N TYR A 66 -6.91 -5.39 0.75
CA TYR A 66 -7.85 -5.45 1.87
C TYR A 66 -7.33 -4.73 3.13
N GLY A 67 -6.04 -4.40 3.16
CA GLY A 67 -5.42 -3.67 4.26
C GLY A 67 -3.94 -3.46 4.04
N ILE A 68 -3.37 -2.52 4.81
CA ILE A 68 -1.92 -2.33 4.95
C ILE A 68 -1.51 -3.08 6.23
N VAL A 69 -0.57 -4.01 6.11
CA VAL A 69 0.02 -4.68 7.28
C VAL A 69 0.95 -3.72 8.01
N GLY A 70 1.77 -3.01 7.24
CA GLY A 70 2.68 -2.00 7.78
C GLY A 70 3.76 -1.59 6.79
N PHE A 71 4.76 -0.89 7.34
CA PHE A 71 5.94 -0.44 6.63
C PHE A 71 7.18 -1.01 7.29
N ILE A 72 8.16 -1.44 6.50
CA ILE A 72 9.44 -1.95 7.00
C ILE A 72 10.60 -1.27 6.28
N LYS A 73 11.67 -0.97 7.01
CA LYS A 73 12.90 -0.38 6.47
C LYS A 73 13.99 -1.45 6.41
N PHE A 74 14.59 -1.61 5.23
CA PHE A 74 15.80 -2.38 5.02
C PHE A 74 16.97 -1.46 4.66
N LEU A 75 18.01 -1.98 4.02
CA LEU A 75 19.23 -1.24 3.75
C LEU A 75 19.05 -0.23 2.61
N GLU A 76 18.21 -0.57 1.62
CA GLU A 76 17.95 0.29 0.47
C GLU A 76 16.72 1.19 0.66
N GLY A 77 15.94 0.98 1.72
CA GLY A 77 14.91 1.91 2.18
C GLY A 77 13.61 1.23 2.60
N TYR A 78 12.48 1.93 2.41
CA TYR A 78 11.19 1.52 2.95
C TYR A 78 10.38 0.67 1.97
N TYR A 79 9.66 -0.30 2.53
CA TYR A 79 8.73 -1.17 1.84
C TYR A 79 7.36 -1.12 2.51
N MET A 80 6.29 -1.14 1.72
CA MET A 80 4.91 -1.24 2.18
C MET A 80 4.40 -2.66 1.95
N ILE A 81 3.79 -3.26 2.97
CA ILE A 81 3.20 -4.61 2.90
C ILE A 81 1.68 -4.49 2.87
N LEU A 82 1.07 -5.05 1.82
CA LEU A 82 -0.36 -5.00 1.54
C LEU A 82 -0.96 -6.40 1.57
N ILE A 83 -2.18 -6.54 2.09
CA ILE A 83 -2.97 -7.78 2.01
C ILE A 83 -3.74 -7.77 0.69
N THR A 84 -3.40 -8.65 -0.25
CA THR A 84 -4.06 -8.71 -1.57
C THR A 84 -5.11 -9.81 -1.68
N LYS A 85 -5.01 -10.85 -0.84
CA LYS A 85 -6.05 -11.90 -0.72
C LYS A 85 -6.30 -12.26 0.73
N ARG A 86 -7.55 -12.61 1.00
CA ARG A 86 -8.03 -13.05 2.32
C ARG A 86 -9.15 -14.07 2.16
N THR A 87 -9.28 -14.97 3.13
CA THR A 87 -10.40 -15.91 3.24
C THR A 87 -11.14 -15.67 4.55
N GLN A 88 -12.47 -15.64 4.53
CA GLN A 88 -13.24 -15.64 5.78
C GLN A 88 -13.17 -17.02 6.42
N VAL A 89 -12.67 -17.10 7.65
CA VAL A 89 -12.49 -18.38 8.37
C VAL A 89 -13.46 -18.56 9.53
N ALA A 90 -14.02 -17.46 10.05
CA ALA A 90 -15.01 -17.50 11.11
C ALA A 90 -15.93 -16.28 11.05
N ALA A 91 -17.09 -16.40 11.69
CA ALA A 91 -17.98 -15.30 11.99
C ALA A 91 -18.36 -15.40 13.47
N ILE A 92 -18.16 -14.32 14.22
CA ILE A 92 -18.52 -14.21 15.64
C ILE A 92 -19.49 -13.03 15.77
N GLY A 93 -20.78 -13.32 15.90
CA GLY A 93 -21.82 -12.29 15.82
C GLY A 93 -21.80 -11.57 14.45
N TYR A 94 -21.70 -10.24 14.47
CA TYR A 94 -21.60 -9.41 13.25
C TYR A 94 -20.15 -9.19 12.77
N HIS A 95 -19.21 -9.98 13.27
CA HIS A 95 -17.78 -9.79 13.02
C HIS A 95 -17.24 -10.94 12.20
N ASN A 96 -16.79 -10.62 10.99
CA ASN A 96 -16.14 -11.59 10.12
C ASN A 96 -14.64 -11.61 10.43
N ILE A 97 -14.09 -12.79 10.65
CA ILE A 97 -12.66 -12.99 10.85
C ILE A 97 -12.07 -13.53 9.55
N TYR A 98 -11.04 -12.85 9.07
CA TYR A 98 -10.37 -13.14 7.81
C TYR A 98 -8.94 -13.61 8.07
N LYS A 99 -8.54 -14.70 7.42
CA LYS A 99 -7.15 -15.13 7.32
C LYS A 99 -6.49 -14.44 6.14
N ILE A 100 -5.23 -14.02 6.30
CA ILE A 100 -4.40 -13.54 5.20
C ILE A 100 -4.04 -14.72 4.29
N GLU A 101 -4.29 -14.60 2.98
CA GLU A 101 -3.93 -15.63 1.98
C GLU A 101 -2.81 -15.17 1.05
N GLU A 102 -2.69 -13.85 0.83
CA GLU A 102 -1.64 -13.31 -0.02
C GLU A 102 -1.30 -11.89 0.42
N THR A 103 0.00 -11.61 0.43
CA THR A 103 0.52 -10.27 0.65
C THR A 103 1.44 -9.86 -0.50
N VAL A 104 1.44 -8.57 -0.82
CA VAL A 104 2.39 -7.97 -1.76
C VAL A 104 3.23 -6.93 -1.02
N MET A 105 4.52 -6.91 -1.33
CA MET A 105 5.47 -5.93 -0.83
C MET A 105 5.87 -4.96 -1.94
N LEU A 106 5.77 -3.66 -1.68
CA LEU A 106 6.09 -2.61 -2.64
C LEU A 106 7.22 -1.73 -2.10
N SER A 107 8.27 -1.54 -2.91
CA SER A 107 9.34 -0.59 -2.59
C SER A 107 8.82 0.84 -2.66
N ILE A 108 8.99 1.59 -1.57
CA ILE A 108 8.70 3.03 -1.50
C ILE A 108 9.93 3.84 -1.96
N THR A 109 11.13 3.29 -1.87
CA THR A 109 12.35 4.02 -2.26
C THR A 109 12.26 4.52 -3.70
N ASN A 110 12.66 5.78 -3.92
CA ASN A 110 12.85 6.30 -5.27
C ASN A 110 14.08 5.63 -5.91
N GLU A 111 13.87 4.92 -7.03
CA GLU A 111 14.91 4.21 -7.78
C GLU A 111 16.03 5.15 -8.25
N ASP A 112 15.73 6.41 -8.59
CA ASP A 112 16.72 7.38 -9.09
C ASP A 112 17.78 7.76 -8.05
N ILE A 113 17.45 7.62 -6.77
CA ILE A 113 18.32 8.00 -5.64
C ILE A 113 18.73 6.77 -4.83
N ARG A 114 18.23 5.57 -5.19
CA ARG A 114 18.42 4.33 -4.41
C ARG A 114 19.90 3.99 -4.32
N LYS A 115 20.38 3.82 -3.09
CA LYS A 115 21.73 3.29 -2.84
C LYS A 115 21.66 1.77 -2.90
N ILE A 116 22.32 1.18 -3.88
CA ILE A 116 22.35 -0.27 -4.05
C ILE A 116 23.18 -0.89 -2.92
N ASN A 117 22.65 -1.95 -2.31
CA ASN A 117 23.28 -2.71 -1.25
C ASN A 117 23.18 -4.22 -1.56
N SER A 118 24.32 -4.89 -1.64
CA SER A 118 24.38 -6.32 -1.96
C SER A 118 23.64 -7.22 -0.96
N ASP A 119 23.47 -6.76 0.29
CA ASP A 119 22.81 -7.51 1.35
C ASP A 119 21.30 -7.34 1.38
N GLU A 120 20.72 -6.39 0.64
CA GLU A 120 19.27 -6.13 0.62
C GLU A 120 18.46 -7.41 0.32
N ASN A 121 18.89 -8.16 -0.70
CA ASN A 121 18.24 -9.40 -1.10
C ASN A 121 18.27 -10.47 0.01
N LYS A 122 19.24 -10.42 0.93
CA LYS A 122 19.28 -11.33 2.08
C LYS A 122 18.17 -10.99 3.07
N TYR A 123 17.93 -9.70 3.34
CA TYR A 123 16.84 -9.26 4.20
C TYR A 123 15.47 -9.54 3.59
N LEU A 124 15.30 -9.26 2.29
CA LEU A 124 14.06 -9.58 1.57
C LEU A 124 13.73 -11.08 1.62
N ARG A 125 14.72 -11.94 1.39
CA ARG A 125 14.53 -13.40 1.52
C ARG A 125 14.23 -13.82 2.95
N SER A 126 14.91 -13.23 3.93
CA SER A 126 14.65 -13.51 5.34
C SER A 126 13.19 -13.19 5.72
N LEU A 127 12.67 -12.05 5.26
CA LEU A 127 11.27 -11.69 5.49
C LEU A 127 10.30 -12.56 4.67
N GLN A 128 10.66 -12.99 3.46
CA GLN A 128 9.85 -13.93 2.68
C GLN A 128 9.74 -15.32 3.33
N ASN A 129 10.75 -15.73 4.11
CA ASN A 129 10.66 -16.95 4.92
C ASN A 129 9.65 -16.80 6.09
N PHE A 130 9.34 -15.57 6.48
CA PHE A 130 8.28 -15.30 7.43
C PHE A 130 6.94 -15.29 6.70
N ASP A 131 6.23 -16.41 6.81
CA ASP A 131 4.97 -16.59 6.12
C ASP A 131 3.82 -15.81 6.80
N LEU A 132 3.52 -14.62 6.28
CA LEU A 132 2.37 -13.82 6.71
C LEU A 132 1.02 -14.49 6.42
N THR A 133 0.98 -15.57 5.64
CA THR A 133 -0.23 -16.36 5.41
C THR A 133 -0.42 -17.45 6.48
N SER A 134 0.61 -17.72 7.28
CA SER A 134 0.57 -18.68 8.38
C SER A 134 0.24 -17.99 9.70
N GLY A 135 -1.01 -18.08 10.14
CA GLY A 135 -1.42 -17.67 11.49
C GLY A 135 -1.82 -16.21 11.66
N PHE A 136 -1.93 -15.42 10.58
CA PHE A 136 -2.37 -14.03 10.66
C PHE A 136 -3.85 -13.88 10.29
N TYR A 137 -4.59 -13.23 11.20
CA TYR A 137 -6.02 -13.00 11.08
C TYR A 137 -6.38 -11.55 11.42
N PHE A 138 -7.42 -11.03 10.77
CA PHE A 138 -7.94 -9.68 11.00
C PHE A 138 -9.46 -9.64 10.83
N ARG A 139 -10.07 -8.48 11.11
CA ARG A 139 -11.52 -8.24 11.03
C ARG A 139 -11.83 -7.03 10.16
#